data_AF-A0AA86P8H7-F1
#
_entry.id   AF-A0AA86P8H7-F1
#
_cell.length_a   1.000
_cell.length_b   1.000
_cell.length_c   1.000
_cell.angle_alpha   90.00
_cell.angle_beta   90.00
_cell.angle_gamma   90.00
#
_symmetry.space_group_name_H-M   'P 1'
#
loop_
_entity.id
_entity.type
_entity.pdbx_description
1 polymer ?
#
loop_
_entity_poly.entity_id
_entity_poly.type
_entity_poly.pdbx_seq_one_letter_code
_entity_poly.pdbx_strand_id
1 'polypeptide(L)'
;MNIELIVQQLYQELCVPLKVSTQIDTKISEDNETLSYLQQKINDQSTLLYSEDKMHVNKHHSFRWTENLHRKFCLICMSLHWANARPKYIRKFMPELSDSVIASHLQKTRNEMQNHIIENNVIPQQFKNDSAFIAIYNYWKQNNSRLSDMEIKQVLVM
;
A
#
# COMPACT_ATOMS: atom_id res chain seq x y z
N MET A 1 -37.28 7.85 4.28
CA MET A 1 -36.54 7.41 5.48
C MET A 1 -35.28 8.26 5.53
N ASN A 2 -35.23 9.21 6.46
CA ASN A 2 -34.42 10.41 6.31
C ASN A 2 -33.01 10.19 6.88
N ILE A 3 -32.03 10.01 5.99
CA ILE A 3 -30.62 9.69 6.32
C ILE A 3 -29.98 10.79 7.16
N GLU A 4 -30.45 12.03 7.04
CA GLU A 4 -29.95 13.18 7.80
C GLU A 4 -30.15 13.04 9.32
N LEU A 5 -31.20 12.34 9.78
CA LEU A 5 -31.46 12.16 11.20
C LEU A 5 -30.47 11.19 11.86
N ILE A 6 -30.02 10.16 11.13
CA ILE A 6 -29.05 9.17 11.60
C ILE A 6 -27.66 9.82 11.71
N VAL A 7 -27.34 10.73 10.78
CA VAL A 7 -26.07 11.47 10.79
C VAL A 7 -25.99 12.39 12.00
N GLN A 8 -27.06 13.11 12.35
CA GLN A 8 -27.04 14.00 13.51
C GLN A 8 -26.91 13.27 14.85
N GLN A 9 -27.41 12.04 14.96
CA GLN A 9 -27.38 11.27 16.21
C GLN A 9 -26.01 10.65 16.51
N LEU A 10 -25.13 10.49 15.50
CA LEU A 10 -23.78 9.96 15.67
C LEU A 10 -22.71 11.03 15.98
N TYR A 11 -23.03 12.32 15.81
CA TYR A 11 -22.09 13.44 16.04
C TYR A 11 -21.84 13.76 17.52
N GLN A 12 -22.60 13.19 18.46
CA GLN A 12 -22.50 13.52 19.89
C GLN A 12 -21.49 12.69 20.71
N GLU A 13 -20.92 11.61 20.18
CA GLU A 13 -20.13 10.67 21.01
C GLU A 13 -18.60 10.74 20.90
N LEU A 14 -18.00 11.62 20.09
CA LEU A 14 -16.55 11.58 19.87
C LEU A 14 -15.87 12.96 20.02
N CYS A 15 -15.77 13.44 21.26
CA CYS A 15 -14.91 14.55 21.64
C CYS A 15 -13.98 14.16 22.80
N VAL A 16 -12.71 13.86 22.50
CA VAL A 16 -11.57 14.03 23.44
C VAL A 16 -10.30 14.40 22.67
N PRO A 17 -9.54 15.44 23.09
CA PRO A 17 -8.39 15.97 22.36
C PRO A 17 -7.05 15.25 22.66
N LEU A 18 -6.19 15.19 21.63
CA LEU A 18 -4.79 14.72 21.66
C LEU A 18 -3.88 15.71 22.41
N LYS A 19 -2.99 15.19 23.26
CA LYS A 19 -1.81 15.92 23.78
C LYS A 19 -0.54 15.48 23.04
N VAL A 20 0.11 16.46 22.45
CA VAL A 20 1.45 16.43 21.84
C VAL A 20 2.50 16.65 22.93
N SER A 21 3.66 16.00 22.82
CA SER A 21 4.88 16.46 23.47
C SER A 21 6.08 16.21 22.54
N THR A 22 6.66 17.31 22.05
CA THR A 22 7.96 17.40 21.38
C THR A 22 9.05 17.73 22.40
N GLN A 23 10.27 17.23 22.17
CA GLN A 23 11.55 17.93 22.38
C GLN A 23 12.70 16.93 22.16
N ILE A 24 13.58 17.16 21.18
CA ILE A 24 15.03 16.91 21.32
C ILE A 24 15.77 17.97 20.49
N ASP A 25 16.68 18.65 21.19
CA ASP A 25 17.53 19.75 20.76
C ASP A 25 18.59 19.37 19.72
N THR A 26 18.92 20.37 18.91
CA THR A 26 19.99 20.38 17.91
C THR A 26 21.32 20.75 18.59
N LYS A 27 22.36 19.94 18.39
CA LYS A 27 23.75 20.42 18.41
C LYS A 27 24.53 19.76 17.28
N ILE A 28 24.81 20.56 16.27
CA ILE A 28 25.76 20.28 15.20
C ILE A 28 27.14 20.70 15.75
N SER A 29 28.12 19.82 15.66
CA SER A 29 29.54 20.17 15.77
C SER A 29 30.24 19.56 14.56
N GLU A 30 30.97 20.42 13.87
CA GLU A 30 31.73 20.17 12.65
C GLU A 30 32.86 19.16 12.91
N ASP A 31 33.17 18.32 11.91
CA ASP A 31 34.52 18.10 11.39
C ASP A 31 34.47 17.02 10.29
N ASN A 32 34.43 17.51 9.05
CA ASN A 32 34.30 16.74 7.82
C ASN A 32 35.68 16.47 7.22
N GLU A 33 36.41 15.41 7.64
CA GLU A 33 37.55 14.93 6.83
C GLU A 33 38.04 13.50 7.12
N THR A 34 37.34 12.68 7.91
CA THR A 34 37.82 11.32 8.27
C THR A 34 36.90 10.17 7.82
N LEU A 35 35.81 10.44 7.09
CA LEU A 35 34.82 9.43 6.69
C LEU A 35 35.09 8.75 5.34
N SER A 36 35.92 9.33 4.46
CA SER A 36 36.19 8.75 3.14
C SER A 36 37.19 7.58 3.15
N TYR A 37 37.96 7.40 4.24
CA TYR A 37 38.99 6.35 4.32
C TYR A 37 38.49 5.04 4.97
N LEU A 38 37.39 5.09 5.73
CA LEU A 38 36.81 3.91 6.39
C LEU A 38 35.77 3.16 5.53
N GLN A 39 35.17 3.79 4.53
CA GLN A 39 34.20 3.14 3.64
C GLN A 39 34.83 2.24 2.57
N GLN A 40 36.13 2.41 2.27
CA GLN A 40 36.79 1.65 1.21
C GLN A 40 37.43 0.34 1.70
N LYS A 41 37.50 0.09 3.01
CA LYS A 41 38.04 -1.16 3.59
C LYS A 41 36.98 -2.21 3.99
N ILE A 42 35.69 -1.90 3.83
CA ILE A 42 34.58 -2.80 4.17
C ILE A 42 34.26 -3.79 3.02
N ASN A 43 34.71 -3.52 1.80
CA ASN A 43 34.24 -4.25 0.62
C ASN A 43 35.03 -5.53 0.26
N ASP A 44 36.20 -5.79 0.88
CA ASP A 44 37.10 -6.86 0.42
C ASP A 44 37.37 -7.99 1.46
N GLN A 45 36.67 -8.05 2.60
CA GLN A 45 36.96 -9.03 3.67
C GLN A 45 35.76 -9.80 4.26
N SER A 46 34.62 -9.89 3.57
CA SER A 46 33.49 -10.73 4.04
C SER A 46 33.41 -12.09 3.35
N THR A 47 34.55 -12.74 3.16
CA THR A 47 34.64 -14.16 2.82
C THR A 47 35.58 -14.85 3.80
N LEU A 48 35.08 -15.89 4.46
CA LEU A 48 35.76 -16.88 5.32
C LEU A 48 35.88 -16.61 6.85
N LEU A 49 35.01 -17.33 7.55
CA LEU A 49 35.30 -18.28 8.66
C LEU A 49 35.26 -17.80 10.14
N TYR A 50 34.54 -18.63 10.91
CA TYR A 50 34.32 -18.68 12.37
C TYR A 50 33.41 -17.56 12.92
N SER A 51 32.32 -17.84 13.65
CA SER A 51 32.16 -18.90 14.67
C SER A 51 30.72 -19.39 14.78
N GLU A 52 30.57 -20.69 14.98
CA GLU A 52 29.34 -21.33 15.44
C GLU A 52 29.00 -20.83 16.84
N ASP A 53 27.99 -19.96 16.97
CA ASP A 53 27.13 -19.95 18.14
C ASP A 53 25.79 -19.28 17.82
N LYS A 54 24.78 -20.13 17.67
CA LYS A 54 23.34 -19.82 17.71
C LYS A 54 22.91 -18.56 16.97
N MET A 55 23.16 -18.55 15.67
CA MET A 55 22.40 -17.71 14.75
C MET A 55 20.97 -18.28 14.67
N HIS A 56 20.06 -17.77 15.52
CA HIS A 56 18.65 -17.75 15.17
C HIS A 56 18.52 -16.84 13.94
N VAL A 57 18.81 -17.42 12.77
CA VAL A 57 18.36 -16.90 11.50
C VAL A 57 16.84 -16.94 11.61
N ASN A 58 16.26 -15.82 12.07
CA ASN A 58 14.87 -15.52 11.80
C ASN A 58 14.76 -15.57 10.29
N LYS A 59 14.37 -16.74 9.76
CA LYS A 59 14.01 -16.90 8.36
C LYS A 59 12.95 -15.85 8.13
N HIS A 60 13.33 -14.76 7.46
CA HIS A 60 12.40 -13.75 7.03
C HIS A 60 11.34 -14.48 6.22
N HIS A 61 10.15 -14.68 6.79
CA HIS A 61 9.04 -15.27 6.08
C HIS A 61 8.77 -14.35 4.88
N SER A 62 9.01 -14.86 3.67
CA SER A 62 8.74 -14.10 2.47
C SER A 62 7.24 -13.87 2.40
N PHE A 63 6.86 -12.60 2.22
CA PHE A 63 5.46 -12.24 2.06
C PHE A 63 4.88 -12.94 0.81
N ARG A 64 3.71 -13.57 0.95
CA ARG A 64 3.01 -14.26 -0.13
C ARG A 64 1.65 -13.64 -0.37
N TRP A 65 1.40 -13.22 -1.61
CA TRP A 65 0.08 -12.82 -2.06
C TRP A 65 -0.85 -14.03 -2.13
N THR A 66 -1.90 -14.02 -1.33
CA THR A 66 -3.02 -14.97 -1.45
C THR A 66 -4.00 -14.49 -2.51
N GLU A 67 -4.82 -15.39 -3.04
CA GLU A 67 -5.84 -15.03 -4.04
C GLU A 67 -6.82 -13.98 -3.52
N ASN A 68 -7.28 -14.11 -2.27
CA ASN A 68 -8.17 -13.12 -1.65
C ASN A 68 -7.49 -11.75 -1.53
N LEU A 69 -6.22 -11.72 -1.10
CA LEU A 69 -5.48 -10.47 -0.97
C LEU A 69 -5.23 -9.82 -2.34
N HIS A 70 -4.93 -10.63 -3.35
CA HIS A 70 -4.79 -10.19 -4.73
C HIS A 70 -6.11 -9.64 -5.29
N ARG A 71 -7.25 -10.32 -5.03
CA ARG A 71 -8.58 -9.85 -5.42
C ARG A 71 -8.88 -8.48 -4.82
N LYS A 72 -8.68 -8.31 -3.49
CA LYS A 72 -8.87 -7.02 -2.80
C LYS A 72 -7.97 -5.93 -3.37
N PHE A 73 -6.69 -6.25 -3.60
CA PHE A 73 -5.75 -5.33 -4.23
C PHE A 73 -6.24 -4.88 -5.61
N CYS A 74 -6.70 -5.80 -6.46
CA CYS A 74 -7.23 -5.49 -7.78
C CYS A 74 -8.51 -4.66 -7.71
N LEU A 75 -9.41 -4.93 -6.77
CA LEU A 75 -10.59 -4.08 -6.54
C LEU A 75 -10.20 -2.64 -6.21
N ILE A 76 -9.26 -2.45 -5.28
CA ILE A 76 -8.80 -1.10 -4.90
C ILE A 76 -8.13 -0.40 -6.07
N CYS A 77 -7.23 -1.09 -6.77
CA CYS A 77 -6.49 -0.52 -7.89
C CYS A 77 -7.41 -0.18 -9.06
N MET A 78 -8.41 -1.02 -9.30
CA MET A 78 -9.52 -0.70 -10.16
C MET A 78 -10.17 0.55 -9.58
N SER A 79 -10.88 0.56 -8.46
CA SER A 79 -11.60 1.75 -7.95
C SER A 79 -10.83 3.09 -7.92
N LEU A 80 -9.51 3.09 -7.74
CA LEU A 80 -8.63 4.26 -7.77
C LEU A 80 -8.19 4.72 -9.18
N HIS A 81 -8.58 4.00 -10.22
CA HIS A 81 -8.02 3.95 -11.57
C HIS A 81 -6.63 3.34 -11.61
N TRP A 82 -6.45 2.33 -12.45
CA TRP A 82 -5.18 1.63 -12.56
C TRP A 82 -4.00 2.53 -12.90
N ALA A 83 -4.16 3.59 -13.70
CA ALA A 83 -3.07 4.54 -13.99
C ALA A 83 -2.73 5.45 -12.80
N ASN A 84 -3.72 5.77 -11.96
CA ASN A 84 -3.57 6.70 -10.83
C ASN A 84 -3.34 5.99 -9.49
N ALA A 85 -3.49 4.67 -9.44
CA ALA A 85 -3.23 3.87 -8.26
C ALA A 85 -1.76 4.07 -7.82
N ARG A 86 -1.57 4.51 -6.56
CA ARG A 86 -0.26 4.69 -5.94
C ARG A 86 -0.20 3.88 -4.65
N PRO A 87 0.97 3.35 -4.25
CA PRO A 87 1.10 2.55 -3.03
C PRO A 87 0.48 3.22 -1.79
N LYS A 88 0.78 4.52 -1.59
CA LYS A 88 0.22 5.33 -0.50
C LYS A 88 -1.31 5.30 -0.43
N TYR A 89 -1.99 5.31 -1.57
CA TYR A 89 -3.46 5.31 -1.61
C TYR A 89 -4.03 3.91 -1.40
N ILE A 90 -3.37 2.88 -1.92
CA ILE A 90 -3.76 1.48 -1.72
C ILE A 90 -3.58 1.10 -0.24
N ARG A 91 -2.47 1.52 0.38
CA ARG A 91 -2.16 1.26 1.80
C ARG A 91 -3.23 1.81 2.75
N LYS A 92 -3.96 2.85 2.36
CA LYS A 92 -5.12 3.35 3.13
C LYS A 92 -6.21 2.29 3.33
N PHE A 93 -6.32 1.36 2.38
CA PHE A 93 -7.30 0.27 2.39
C PHE A 93 -6.69 -1.09 2.74
N MET A 94 -5.35 -1.20 2.72
CA MET A 94 -4.58 -2.40 3.09
C MET A 94 -3.44 -2.03 4.06
N PRO A 95 -3.76 -1.55 5.28
CA PRO A 95 -2.77 -1.03 6.23
C PRO A 95 -1.79 -2.09 6.74
N GLU A 96 -2.15 -3.37 6.62
CA GLU A 96 -1.31 -4.52 6.97
C GLU A 96 -0.11 -4.72 6.03
N LEU A 97 -0.12 -4.07 4.86
CA LEU A 97 0.95 -4.17 3.87
C LEU A 97 1.85 -2.95 3.88
N SER A 98 3.15 -3.16 3.68
CA SER A 98 4.10 -2.07 3.48
C SER A 98 3.96 -1.48 2.08
N ASP A 99 4.32 -0.19 1.94
CA ASP A 99 4.31 0.47 0.62
C ASP A 99 5.24 -0.24 -0.38
N SER A 100 6.34 -0.86 0.08
CA SER A 100 7.26 -1.60 -0.79
C SER A 100 6.64 -2.88 -1.36
N VAL A 101 5.89 -3.63 -0.54
CA VAL A 101 5.17 -4.84 -0.97
C VAL A 101 4.09 -4.48 -1.98
N ILE A 102 3.32 -3.43 -1.70
CA ILE A 102 2.29 -2.92 -2.60
C ILE A 102 2.90 -2.42 -3.91
N ALA A 103 3.99 -1.66 -3.85
CA ALA A 103 4.65 -1.10 -5.04
C ALA A 103 5.16 -2.21 -5.97
N SER A 104 5.84 -3.22 -5.42
CA SER A 104 6.34 -4.35 -6.20
C SER A 104 5.20 -5.12 -6.87
N HIS A 105 4.10 -5.35 -6.14
CA HIS A 105 2.94 -6.06 -6.69
C HIS A 105 2.21 -5.25 -7.76
N LEU A 106 2.02 -3.95 -7.53
CA LEU A 106 1.41 -3.04 -8.50
C LEU A 106 2.21 -2.96 -9.80
N GLN A 107 3.53 -2.94 -9.72
CA GLN A 107 4.38 -2.99 -10.91
C GLN A 107 4.21 -4.30 -11.68
N LYS A 108 4.24 -5.45 -10.99
CA LYS A 108 4.04 -6.77 -11.61
C LYS A 108 2.68 -6.89 -12.27
N THR A 109 1.61 -6.59 -11.55
CA THR A 109 0.24 -6.69 -12.08
C THR A 109 0.01 -5.76 -13.27
N ARG A 110 0.56 -4.54 -13.25
CA ARG A 110 0.51 -3.63 -14.40
C ARG A 110 1.21 -4.19 -15.62
N ASN A 111 2.40 -4.78 -15.44
CA ASN A 111 3.14 -5.42 -16.52
C ASN A 111 2.38 -6.62 -17.09
N GLU A 112 1.73 -7.42 -16.22
CA GLU A 112 0.91 -8.56 -16.63
C GLU A 112 -0.35 -8.14 -17.42
N MET A 113 -0.92 -6.98 -17.10
CA MET A 113 -2.06 -6.42 -17.82
C MET A 113 -1.67 -5.71 -19.14
N GLN A 114 -0.37 -5.39 -19.33
CA GLN A 114 0.09 -4.55 -20.44
C GLN A 114 0.94 -5.28 -21.48
N ASN A 115 0.50 -5.13 -22.72
CA ASN A 115 1.35 -4.87 -23.87
C ASN A 115 1.34 -3.36 -24.26
N HIS A 116 1.39 -2.42 -23.29
CA HIS A 116 1.85 -1.01 -23.42
C HIS A 116 0.95 0.16 -22.93
N ILE A 117 -0.37 0.03 -22.70
CA ILE A 117 -1.20 1.12 -22.10
C ILE A 117 -2.19 0.55 -21.08
N ILE A 118 -2.14 1.04 -19.83
CA ILE A 118 -3.07 0.64 -18.76
C ILE A 118 -4.27 1.53 -18.97
N GLU A 119 -5.25 1.00 -19.67
CA GLU A 119 -6.55 1.65 -19.67
C GLU A 119 -7.15 1.52 -18.27
N ASN A 120 -7.79 2.59 -17.81
CA ASN A 120 -8.34 2.60 -16.46
C ASN A 120 -9.42 1.54 -16.30
N ASN A 121 -10.13 1.17 -17.36
CA ASN A 121 -11.29 0.28 -17.42
C ASN A 121 -10.97 -1.24 -17.47
N VAL A 122 -9.71 -1.64 -17.30
CA VAL A 122 -9.31 -3.06 -17.42
C VAL A 122 -9.77 -3.87 -16.19
N ILE A 123 -10.55 -4.92 -16.43
CA ILE A 123 -10.84 -5.96 -15.44
C ILE A 123 -9.86 -7.12 -15.68
N PRO A 124 -9.08 -7.54 -14.66
CA PRO A 124 -8.22 -8.72 -14.77
C PRO A 124 -9.03 -9.94 -15.22
N GLN A 125 -8.48 -10.75 -16.14
CA GLN A 125 -9.20 -11.85 -16.80
C GLN A 125 -9.89 -12.79 -15.81
N GLN A 126 -9.23 -13.10 -14.69
CA GLN A 126 -9.71 -13.98 -13.63
C GLN A 126 -10.93 -13.43 -12.87
N PHE A 127 -11.22 -12.12 -12.97
CA PHE A 127 -12.32 -11.46 -12.26
C PHE A 127 -13.41 -10.91 -13.18
N LYS A 128 -13.42 -11.28 -14.46
CA LYS A 128 -14.41 -10.78 -15.44
C LYS A 128 -15.87 -11.04 -15.05
N ASN A 129 -16.13 -12.10 -14.30
CA ASN A 129 -17.47 -12.50 -13.86
C ASN A 129 -17.78 -12.07 -12.42
N ASP A 130 -16.87 -11.34 -11.78
CA ASP A 130 -17.04 -10.89 -10.40
C ASP A 130 -17.92 -9.64 -10.34
N SER A 131 -19.00 -9.71 -9.56
CA SER A 131 -20.02 -8.66 -9.49
C SER A 131 -19.46 -7.32 -8.99
N ALA A 132 -18.48 -7.33 -8.08
CA ALA A 132 -17.87 -6.12 -7.58
C ALA A 132 -17.05 -5.41 -8.67
N PHE A 133 -16.30 -6.17 -9.48
CA PHE A 133 -15.54 -5.62 -10.61
C PHE A 133 -16.47 -5.07 -11.69
N ILE A 134 -17.56 -5.78 -11.99
CA ILE A 134 -18.58 -5.31 -12.95
C ILE A 134 -19.24 -4.02 -12.44
N ALA A 135 -19.54 -3.92 -11.14
CA ALA A 135 -20.12 -2.71 -10.54
C ALA A 135 -19.18 -1.51 -10.67
N ILE A 136 -17.88 -1.68 -10.35
CA ILE A 136 -16.87 -0.62 -10.51
C ILE A 136 -16.76 -0.21 -11.98
N TYR A 137 -16.72 -1.17 -12.90
CA TYR A 137 -16.65 -0.89 -14.34
C TYR A 137 -17.83 -0.04 -14.82
N ASN A 138 -19.05 -0.42 -14.42
CA ASN A 138 -20.27 0.29 -14.80
C ASN A 138 -20.30 1.71 -14.21
N TYR A 139 -19.88 1.87 -12.95
CA TYR A 139 -19.75 3.18 -12.32
C TYR A 139 -18.81 4.08 -13.12
N TRP A 140 -17.66 3.56 -13.56
CA TRP A 140 -16.72 4.33 -14.36
C TRP A 140 -17.23 4.72 -15.73
N LYS A 141 -17.88 3.78 -16.41
CA LYS A 141 -18.49 4.04 -17.71
C LYS A 141 -19.48 5.21 -17.65
N GLN A 142 -20.14 5.41 -16.50
CA GLN A 142 -21.11 6.48 -16.28
C GLN A 142 -20.47 7.79 -15.80
N ASN A 143 -19.53 7.73 -14.86
CA ASN A 143 -19.05 8.92 -14.14
C ASN A 143 -17.66 9.40 -14.61
N ASN A 144 -16.89 8.54 -15.29
CA ASN A 144 -15.50 8.79 -15.70
C ASN A 144 -14.59 9.28 -14.54
N SER A 145 -14.91 8.88 -13.31
CA SER A 145 -14.24 9.30 -12.08
C SER A 145 -13.90 8.11 -11.19
N ARG A 146 -12.88 8.27 -10.34
CA ARG A 146 -12.56 7.26 -9.33
C ARG A 146 -13.66 7.21 -8.28
N LEU A 147 -13.78 6.08 -7.59
CA LEU A 147 -14.66 5.98 -6.43
C LEU A 147 -14.09 6.83 -5.28
N SER A 148 -14.98 7.39 -4.47
CA SER A 148 -14.64 7.99 -3.18
C SER A 148 -14.15 6.93 -2.20
N ASP A 149 -13.42 7.36 -1.18
CA ASP A 149 -12.87 6.44 -0.19
C ASP A 149 -13.96 5.68 0.59
N MET A 150 -15.18 6.24 0.69
CA MET A 150 -16.33 5.58 1.31
C MET A 150 -16.88 4.48 0.41
N GLU A 151 -17.07 4.75 -0.88
CA GLU A 151 -17.53 3.76 -1.86
C GLU A 151 -16.53 2.61 -2.01
N ILE A 152 -15.22 2.90 -1.99
CA ILE A 152 -14.18 1.86 -2.00
C ILE A 152 -14.33 0.93 -0.80
N LYS A 153 -14.55 1.48 0.40
CA LYS A 153 -14.77 0.67 1.61
C LYS A 153 -16.01 -0.21 1.47
N GLN A 154 -17.09 0.29 0.87
CA GLN A 154 -18.31 -0.48 0.66
C GLN A 154 -18.10 -1.65 -0.32
N VAL A 155 -17.39 -1.43 -1.42
CA VAL A 155 -17.13 -2.50 -2.40
C VAL A 155 -16.22 -3.59 -1.82
N LEU A 156 -15.34 -3.25 -0.88
CA LEU A 156 -14.45 -4.23 -0.23
C LEU A 156 -15.15 -5.18 0.75
N VAL A 157 -16.40 -4.91 1.13
CA VAL A 157 -17.22 -5.77 2.00
C VAL A 157 -18.24 -6.62 1.23
N MET A 158 -18.34 -6.45 -0.09
CA MET A 158 -19.17 -7.27 -0.99
C MET A 158 -18.51 -8.60 -1.33
#